data_AF-A0A8T0CLN7-F1
#
_entry.id   AF-A0A8T0CLN7-F1
#
_cell.length_a   1.000
_cell.length_b   1.000
_cell.length_c   1.000
_cell.angle_alpha   90.00
_cell.angle_beta   90.00
_cell.angle_gamma   90.00
#
_symmetry.space_group_name_H-M   'P 1'
#
loop_
_entity.id
_entity.type
_entity.pdbx_description
1 polymer ?
#
loop_
_entity_poly.entity_id
_entity_poly.type
_entity_poly.pdbx_seq_one_letter_code
_entity_poly.pdbx_strand_id
1 'polypeptide(L)'
;MSAPDPDPNPAAASAPPRTVVCVGDVHGYFTKLHALWANLEASIPARDFRTALVIFLGDYCDRGPDTRRVIDFFLSLPSAYPGQTHVFLAGNHDFAFAAFVGAVPGDAESFREGWKVYESYEESEGWYRGEGYENMHLQGRRWAGKIKARFNEVKGTEYKGSIFDAAPTFESYGVPHGSAGMTLGCPDGDWECDCEFQRRSISDA
;
A
#
# COMPACT_ATOMS: atom_id res chain seq x y z
N MET A 1 -8.88 57.55 -41.36
CA MET A 1 -7.87 56.67 -40.74
C MET A 1 -8.36 56.36 -39.35
N SER A 2 -9.08 55.25 -39.15
CA SER A 2 -9.57 54.85 -37.83
C SER A 2 -8.42 54.19 -37.05
N ALA A 3 -8.28 54.56 -35.78
CA ALA A 3 -7.36 53.89 -34.86
C ALA A 3 -7.76 52.41 -34.70
N PRO A 4 -6.81 51.49 -34.48
CA PRO A 4 -7.13 50.11 -34.19
C PRO A 4 -7.83 50.01 -32.82
N ASP A 5 -8.85 49.17 -32.74
CA ASP A 5 -9.56 48.87 -31.49
C ASP A 5 -8.60 48.27 -30.45
N PRO A 6 -8.79 48.57 -29.14
CA PRO A 6 -8.02 47.93 -28.09
C PRO A 6 -8.33 46.43 -28.04
N ASP A 7 -7.27 45.63 -27.98
CA ASP A 7 -7.28 44.17 -27.92
C ASP A 7 -8.15 43.68 -26.73
N PRO A 8 -9.19 42.84 -26.93
CA PRO A 8 -10.20 42.56 -25.90
C PRO A 8 -9.78 41.51 -24.87
N ASN A 9 -8.50 41.12 -24.78
CA ASN A 9 -8.10 40.02 -23.91
C ASN A 9 -7.00 40.42 -22.92
N PRO A 10 -7.34 40.95 -21.73
CA PRO A 10 -6.40 40.92 -20.62
C PRO A 10 -6.24 39.43 -20.29
N ALA A 11 -5.09 38.86 -20.64
CA ALA A 11 -4.73 37.48 -20.36
C ALA A 11 -5.18 37.12 -18.94
N ALA A 12 -6.23 36.30 -18.83
CA ALA A 12 -6.66 35.73 -17.57
C ALA A 12 -5.44 34.97 -17.05
N ALA A 13 -4.80 35.50 -16.00
CA ALA A 13 -3.68 34.85 -15.35
C ALA A 13 -4.15 33.44 -14.98
N SER A 14 -3.61 32.41 -15.65
CA SER A 14 -3.94 31.04 -15.35
C SER A 14 -3.62 30.78 -13.88
N ALA A 15 -4.51 30.08 -13.18
CA ALA A 15 -4.26 29.71 -11.80
C ALA A 15 -2.87 29.05 -11.68
N PRO A 16 -2.12 29.32 -10.60
CA PRO A 16 -0.80 28.73 -10.42
C PRO A 16 -0.90 27.20 -10.48
N PRO A 17 0.10 26.51 -11.04
CA PRO A 17 0.08 25.06 -11.16
C PRO A 17 -0.06 24.42 -9.78
N ARG A 18 -0.89 23.37 -9.69
CA ARG A 18 -1.12 22.62 -8.46
C ARG A 18 0.16 21.90 -8.04
N THR A 19 0.52 21.96 -6.75
CA THR A 19 1.59 21.13 -6.20
C THR A 19 1.23 19.65 -6.24
N VAL A 20 2.15 18.84 -6.76
CA VAL A 20 2.04 17.38 -6.79
C VAL A 20 3.20 16.79 -5.99
N VAL A 21 2.90 15.88 -5.08
CA VAL A 21 3.89 15.18 -4.25
C VAL A 21 3.77 13.68 -4.54
N CYS A 22 4.87 13.05 -4.93
CA CYS A 22 4.94 11.61 -5.09
C CYS A 22 5.78 11.01 -3.95
N VAL A 23 5.19 10.10 -3.17
CA VAL A 23 5.83 9.44 -2.03
C VAL A 23 6.14 8.00 -2.41
N GLY A 24 7.42 7.62 -2.38
CA GLY A 24 7.86 6.25 -2.66
C GLY A 24 7.54 5.25 -1.56
N ASP A 25 8.11 4.06 -1.68
CA ASP A 25 7.87 2.90 -0.82
C ASP A 25 8.05 3.22 0.68
N VAL A 26 7.09 2.78 1.49
CA VAL A 26 7.06 3.08 2.93
C VAL A 26 7.50 1.88 3.76
N HIS A 27 7.09 0.67 3.38
CA HIS A 27 7.49 -0.60 4.01
C HIS A 27 7.42 -0.58 5.54
N GLY A 28 6.29 -0.17 6.12
CA GLY A 28 6.08 -0.19 7.56
C GLY A 28 7.04 0.71 8.36
N TYR A 29 7.80 1.61 7.75
CA TYR A 29 8.69 2.53 8.46
C TYR A 29 7.96 3.82 8.86
N PHE A 30 7.01 3.70 9.78
CA PHE A 30 6.17 4.83 10.22
C PHE A 30 6.97 6.07 10.63
N THR A 31 8.08 5.91 11.36
CA THR A 31 8.93 7.06 11.75
C THR A 31 9.50 7.81 10.54
N LYS A 32 9.85 7.11 9.45
CA LYS A 32 10.34 7.75 8.22
C LYS A 32 9.20 8.47 7.49
N LEU A 33 8.03 7.83 7.38
CA LEU A 33 6.84 8.43 6.79
C LEU A 33 6.43 9.71 7.53
N HIS A 34 6.35 9.64 8.86
CA HIS A 34 5.96 10.77 9.70
C HIS A 34 6.97 11.92 9.58
N ALA A 35 8.28 11.62 9.60
CA ALA A 35 9.31 12.64 9.41
C ALA A 35 9.27 13.27 8.00
N LEU A 36 9.05 12.47 6.96
CA LEU A 36 8.87 12.96 5.59
C LEU A 36 7.67 13.89 5.50
N TRP A 37 6.53 13.51 6.08
CA TRP A 37 5.33 14.33 6.08
C TRP A 37 5.54 15.68 6.76
N ALA A 38 6.15 15.69 7.95
CA ALA A 38 6.49 16.93 8.66
C ALA A 38 7.43 17.83 7.84
N ASN A 39 8.41 17.24 7.14
CA ASN A 39 9.31 17.99 6.28
C ASN A 39 8.58 18.59 5.06
N LEU A 40 7.65 17.85 4.44
CA LEU A 40 6.83 18.35 3.33
C LEU A 40 5.95 19.52 3.78
N GLU A 41 5.29 19.39 4.93
CA GLU A 41 4.44 20.43 5.51
C GLU A 41 5.24 21.71 5.83
N ALA A 42 6.49 21.57 6.28
CA ALA A 42 7.38 22.70 6.56
C ALA A 42 7.99 23.33 5.30
N SER A 43 8.23 22.53 4.25
CA SER A 43 8.99 22.96 3.06
C SER A 43 8.11 23.52 1.94
N ILE A 44 6.85 23.09 1.85
CA ILE A 44 5.91 23.54 0.82
C ILE A 44 5.12 24.74 1.38
N PRO A 45 4.91 25.82 0.60
CA PRO A 45 4.08 26.93 1.05
C PRO A 45 2.71 26.43 1.54
N ALA A 46 2.30 26.86 2.73
CA ALA A 46 1.12 26.29 3.40
C ALA A 46 -0.17 26.35 2.55
N ARG A 47 -0.30 27.37 1.69
CA ARG A 47 -1.40 27.46 0.72
C ARG A 47 -1.38 26.27 -0.25
N ASP A 48 -0.22 25.97 -0.81
CA ASP A 48 -0.05 24.98 -1.86
C ASP A 48 -0.12 23.57 -1.28
N PHE A 49 0.48 23.35 -0.10
CA PHE A 49 0.40 22.08 0.63
C PHE A 49 -1.05 21.71 0.96
N ARG A 50 -1.87 22.66 1.43
CA ARG A 50 -3.29 22.41 1.77
C ARG A 50 -4.15 21.96 0.60
N THR A 51 -3.73 22.20 -0.64
CA THR A 51 -4.47 21.82 -1.86
C THR A 51 -3.70 20.85 -2.74
N ALA A 52 -2.60 20.28 -2.24
CA ALA A 52 -1.72 19.42 -3.01
C ALA A 52 -2.45 18.15 -3.51
N LEU A 53 -1.98 17.61 -4.63
CA LEU A 53 -2.21 16.22 -5.00
C LEU A 53 -1.07 15.39 -4.42
N VAL A 54 -1.37 14.40 -3.59
CA VAL A 54 -0.39 13.51 -2.99
C VAL A 54 -0.63 12.10 -3.52
N ILE A 55 0.38 11.53 -4.17
CA ILE A 55 0.35 10.20 -4.77
C ILE A 55 1.34 9.33 -3.99
N PHE A 56 0.81 8.34 -3.27
CA PHE A 56 1.60 7.28 -2.65
C PHE A 56 1.79 6.16 -3.67
N LEU A 57 3.04 5.78 -3.89
CA LEU A 57 3.44 4.92 -5.02
C LEU A 57 3.34 3.40 -4.72
N GLY A 58 2.80 3.03 -3.56
CA GLY A 58 2.68 1.63 -3.11
C GLY A 58 3.76 1.19 -2.12
N ASP A 59 3.77 -0.11 -1.87
CA ASP A 59 4.65 -0.84 -0.95
C ASP A 59 4.62 -0.24 0.46
N TYR A 60 3.43 -0.25 1.06
CA TYR A 60 3.16 0.28 2.40
C TYR A 60 3.49 -0.72 3.49
N CYS A 61 3.24 -2.00 3.23
CA CYS A 61 3.44 -3.10 4.16
C CYS A 61 4.83 -3.75 4.03
N ASP A 62 5.12 -4.67 4.95
CA ASP A 62 6.29 -5.54 4.98
C ASP A 62 7.62 -4.85 5.30
N ARG A 63 8.62 -5.68 5.64
CA ARG A 63 10.00 -5.28 6.00
C ARG A 63 10.12 -4.46 7.29
N GLY A 64 9.43 -3.33 7.41
CA GLY A 64 9.42 -2.47 8.60
C GLY A 64 8.36 -2.88 9.63
N PRO A 65 8.50 -2.43 10.89
CA PRO A 65 7.74 -2.98 12.02
C PRO A 65 6.34 -2.38 12.23
N ASP A 66 6.01 -1.25 11.60
CA ASP A 66 4.85 -0.43 11.96
C ASP A 66 3.80 -0.35 10.84
N THR A 67 3.54 -1.43 10.09
CA THR A 67 2.56 -1.42 8.98
C THR A 67 1.19 -0.92 9.42
N ARG A 68 0.63 -1.42 10.53
CA ARG A 68 -0.66 -0.92 11.06
C ARG A 68 -0.68 0.60 11.23
N ARG A 69 0.37 1.18 11.84
CA ARG A 69 0.45 2.64 12.06
C ARG A 69 0.61 3.44 10.76
N VAL A 70 1.22 2.85 9.73
CA VAL A 70 1.29 3.45 8.39
C VAL A 70 -0.11 3.55 7.79
N ILE A 71 -0.91 2.48 7.87
CA ILE A 71 -2.28 2.47 7.36
C ILE A 71 -3.17 3.43 8.17
N ASP A 72 -3.09 3.41 9.51
CA ASP A 72 -3.79 4.36 10.39
C ASP A 72 -3.51 5.82 9.99
N PHE A 73 -2.25 6.13 9.68
CA PHE A 73 -1.85 7.45 9.22
C PHE A 73 -2.50 7.81 7.89
N PHE A 74 -2.49 6.92 6.91
CA PHE A 74 -3.15 7.14 5.62
C PHE A 74 -4.66 7.35 5.75
N LEU A 75 -5.33 6.56 6.60
CA LEU A 75 -6.74 6.73 6.91
C LEU A 75 -7.06 8.09 7.56
N SER A 76 -6.11 8.66 8.30
CA SER A 76 -6.28 9.98 8.92
C SER A 76 -6.14 11.15 7.92
N LEU A 77 -5.40 10.99 6.83
CA LEU A 77 -5.02 12.07 5.92
C LEU A 77 -6.20 12.86 5.32
N PRO A 78 -7.29 12.22 4.82
CA PRO A 78 -8.42 12.97 4.26
C PRO A 78 -9.09 13.89 5.29
N SER A 79 -9.15 13.45 6.56
CA SER A 79 -9.73 14.25 7.64
C SER A 79 -8.82 15.38 8.10
N ALA A 80 -7.50 15.12 8.17
CA ALA A 80 -6.49 16.10 8.57
C ALA A 80 -6.25 17.17 7.48
N TYR A 81 -6.39 16.79 6.21
CA TYR A 81 -6.11 17.64 5.04
C TYR A 81 -7.25 17.60 4.02
N PRO A 82 -8.45 18.13 4.34
CA PRO A 82 -9.65 18.01 3.50
C PRO A 82 -9.55 18.73 2.15
N GLY A 83 -8.58 19.63 1.98
CA GLY A 83 -8.31 20.31 0.70
C GLY A 83 -7.35 19.54 -0.21
N GLN A 84 -6.66 18.52 0.29
CA GLN A 84 -5.77 17.68 -0.50
C GLN A 84 -6.55 16.61 -1.27
N THR A 85 -5.92 16.06 -2.31
CA THR A 85 -6.35 14.81 -2.92
C THR A 85 -5.27 13.77 -2.66
N HIS A 86 -5.63 12.63 -2.09
CA HIS A 86 -4.73 11.52 -1.81
C HIS A 86 -5.02 10.37 -2.78
N VAL A 87 -3.99 9.86 -3.45
CA VAL A 87 -4.05 8.67 -4.33
C VAL A 87 -3.11 7.63 -3.74
N PHE A 88 -3.57 6.40 -3.62
CA PHE A 88 -2.81 5.29 -3.03
C PHE A 88 -2.69 4.16 -4.04
N LEU A 89 -1.57 4.09 -4.76
CA LEU A 89 -1.32 2.99 -5.70
C LEU A 89 -1.05 1.69 -4.93
N ALA A 90 -1.51 0.55 -5.44
CA ALA A 90 -1.18 -0.74 -4.87
C ALA A 90 0.21 -1.19 -5.37
N GLY A 91 1.17 -1.31 -4.45
CA GLY A 91 2.44 -1.98 -4.72
C GLY A 91 2.27 -3.50 -4.81
N ASN A 92 3.33 -4.21 -5.20
CA ASN A 92 3.27 -5.66 -5.25
C ASN A 92 3.16 -6.28 -3.85
N HIS A 93 3.70 -5.62 -2.82
CA HIS A 93 3.53 -6.04 -1.44
C HIS A 93 2.07 -5.84 -0.96
N ASP A 94 1.48 -4.68 -1.24
CA ASP A 94 0.11 -4.38 -0.82
C ASP A 94 -0.90 -5.29 -1.53
N PHE A 95 -0.72 -5.53 -2.83
CA PHE A 95 -1.54 -6.47 -3.57
C PHE A 95 -1.46 -7.89 -2.98
N ALA A 96 -0.27 -8.32 -2.56
CA ALA A 96 -0.09 -9.64 -1.96
C ALA A 96 -0.74 -9.72 -0.56
N PHE A 97 -0.66 -8.65 0.24
CA PHE A 97 -1.37 -8.53 1.50
C PHE A 97 -2.90 -8.54 1.29
N ALA A 98 -3.40 -7.71 0.38
CA ALA A 98 -4.81 -7.67 -0.03
C ALA A 98 -5.33 -9.04 -0.50
N ALA A 99 -4.51 -9.77 -1.27
CA ALA A 99 -4.82 -11.12 -1.72
C ALA A 99 -4.96 -12.10 -0.55
N PHE A 100 -4.09 -11.99 0.46
CA PHE A 100 -4.15 -12.84 1.64
C PHE A 100 -5.42 -12.58 2.47
N VAL A 101 -5.86 -11.31 2.56
CA VAL A 101 -7.05 -10.92 3.32
C VAL A 101 -8.36 -11.03 2.53
N GLY A 102 -8.32 -11.54 1.29
CA GLY A 102 -9.51 -11.71 0.44
C GLY A 102 -10.08 -10.39 -0.09
N ALA A 103 -9.24 -9.37 -0.25
CA ALA A 103 -9.63 -8.06 -0.77
C ALA A 103 -9.40 -7.88 -2.29
N VAL A 104 -8.88 -8.90 -2.98
CA VAL A 104 -8.69 -8.88 -4.44
C VAL A 104 -9.89 -9.50 -5.18
N PRO A 105 -10.30 -8.95 -6.34
CA PRO A 105 -11.35 -9.55 -7.15
C PRO A 105 -10.89 -10.85 -7.80
N GLY A 106 -11.81 -11.81 -7.98
CA GLY A 106 -11.58 -13.09 -8.65
C GLY A 106 -12.32 -14.23 -7.96
N ASP A 107 -12.17 -15.43 -8.50
CA ASP A 107 -12.77 -16.65 -7.97
C ASP A 107 -11.72 -17.74 -7.73
N ALA A 108 -12.13 -18.79 -7.02
CA ALA A 108 -11.24 -19.86 -6.62
C ALA A 108 -10.65 -20.64 -7.82
N GLU A 109 -11.39 -20.73 -8.94
CA GLU A 109 -10.93 -21.44 -10.13
C GLU A 109 -9.83 -20.66 -10.84
N SER A 110 -10.06 -19.37 -11.10
CA SER A 110 -9.08 -18.47 -11.72
C SER A 110 -7.81 -18.36 -10.87
N PHE A 111 -7.92 -18.27 -9.54
CA PHE A 111 -6.75 -18.26 -8.66
C PHE A 111 -5.95 -19.55 -8.74
N ARG A 112 -6.62 -20.71 -8.69
CA ARG A 112 -5.97 -22.04 -8.80
C ARG A 112 -5.25 -22.23 -10.13
N GLU A 113 -5.80 -21.72 -11.23
CA GLU A 113 -5.12 -21.76 -12.52
C GLU A 113 -3.82 -20.93 -12.48
N GLY A 114 -3.85 -19.74 -11.87
CA GLY A 114 -2.68 -18.88 -11.72
C GLY A 114 -1.55 -19.52 -10.90
N TRP A 115 -1.86 -20.43 -9.97
CA TRP A 115 -0.85 -21.12 -9.16
C TRP A 115 0.08 -21.99 -10.02
N LYS A 116 -0.46 -22.65 -11.04
CA LYS A 116 0.26 -23.64 -11.88
C LYS A 116 1.50 -23.05 -12.55
N VAL A 117 1.48 -21.75 -12.87
CA VAL A 117 2.60 -21.04 -13.50
C VAL A 117 3.86 -21.06 -12.62
N TYR A 118 3.69 -21.10 -11.29
CA TYR A 118 4.78 -20.99 -10.31
C TYR A 118 4.85 -22.18 -9.35
N GLU A 119 4.13 -23.28 -9.62
CA GLU A 119 4.00 -24.43 -8.72
C GLU A 119 5.35 -25.03 -8.31
N SER A 120 6.37 -24.97 -9.18
CA SER A 120 7.73 -25.43 -8.88
C SER A 120 8.40 -24.69 -7.71
N TYR A 121 7.92 -23.49 -7.35
CA TYR A 121 8.43 -22.70 -6.22
C TYR A 121 7.65 -22.95 -4.92
N GLU A 122 6.54 -23.69 -4.95
CA GLU A 122 5.68 -23.86 -3.78
C GLU A 122 6.44 -24.45 -2.59
N GLU A 123 7.28 -25.45 -2.84
CA GLU A 123 8.04 -26.09 -1.78
C GLU A 123 9.12 -25.17 -1.19
N SER A 124 9.85 -24.42 -2.02
CA SER A 124 10.97 -23.58 -1.57
C SER A 124 10.50 -22.32 -0.86
N GLU A 125 9.41 -21.72 -1.33
CA GLU A 125 8.77 -20.55 -0.73
C GLU A 125 7.82 -20.92 0.42
N GLY A 126 7.43 -22.19 0.52
CA GLY A 126 6.57 -22.72 1.58
C GLY A 126 5.20 -22.03 1.59
N TRP A 127 4.51 -22.00 0.46
CA TRP A 127 3.25 -21.26 0.31
C TRP A 127 2.25 -21.58 1.41
N TYR A 128 1.46 -20.57 1.80
CA TYR A 128 0.40 -20.73 2.78
C TYR A 128 -0.60 -21.80 2.36
N ARG A 129 -0.93 -22.67 3.32
CA ARG A 129 -1.88 -23.80 3.22
C ARG A 129 -2.82 -23.85 4.43
N GLY A 130 -2.96 -22.74 5.16
CA GLY A 130 -3.90 -22.63 6.26
C GLY A 130 -5.31 -22.31 5.77
N GLU A 131 -6.23 -21.98 6.68
CA GLU A 131 -7.63 -21.73 6.37
C GLU A 131 -7.81 -20.71 5.23
N GLY A 132 -8.68 -21.03 4.27
CA GLY A 132 -9.06 -20.18 3.15
C GLY A 132 -8.11 -20.18 1.96
N TYR A 133 -6.99 -20.93 2.00
CA TYR A 133 -5.98 -20.90 0.93
C TYR A 133 -6.52 -21.38 -0.43
N GLU A 134 -7.56 -22.23 -0.45
CA GLU A 134 -8.19 -22.78 -1.65
C GLU A 134 -8.83 -21.71 -2.54
N ASN A 135 -9.16 -20.56 -1.94
CA ASN A 135 -9.80 -19.42 -2.57
C ASN A 135 -8.88 -18.19 -2.61
N MET A 136 -7.56 -18.38 -2.47
CA MET A 136 -6.59 -17.30 -2.32
C MET A 136 -5.74 -17.12 -3.58
N HIS A 137 -5.57 -15.88 -4.03
CA HIS A 137 -4.66 -15.58 -5.12
C HIS A 137 -3.21 -15.99 -4.79
N LEU A 138 -2.43 -16.39 -5.79
CA LEU A 138 -1.05 -16.88 -5.63
C LEU A 138 -0.20 -15.98 -4.72
N GLN A 139 -0.26 -14.67 -4.94
CA GLN A 139 0.59 -13.74 -4.19
C GLN A 139 0.23 -13.71 -2.70
N GLY A 140 -1.04 -13.86 -2.32
CA GLY A 140 -1.42 -14.00 -0.91
C GLY A 140 -0.84 -15.27 -0.29
N ARG A 141 -0.83 -16.37 -1.05
CA ARG A 141 -0.20 -17.63 -0.60
C ARG A 141 1.31 -17.50 -0.42
N ARG A 142 1.99 -16.78 -1.32
CA ARG A 142 3.44 -16.51 -1.22
C ARG A 142 3.77 -15.54 -0.09
N TRP A 143 2.92 -14.53 0.12
CA TRP A 143 3.08 -13.50 1.14
C TRP A 143 3.01 -14.05 2.56
N ALA A 144 2.03 -14.91 2.84
CA ALA A 144 1.91 -15.61 4.13
C ALA A 144 2.69 -16.94 4.21
N GLY A 145 3.50 -17.24 3.17
CA GLY A 145 4.31 -18.45 3.11
C GLY A 145 5.46 -18.47 4.13
N LYS A 146 6.05 -19.63 4.35
CA LYS A 146 7.20 -19.83 5.24
C LYS A 146 8.40 -20.25 4.42
N ILE A 147 9.19 -19.26 3.99
CA ILE A 147 10.32 -19.49 3.09
C ILE A 147 11.37 -20.39 3.75
N LYS A 148 11.84 -21.42 3.03
CA LYS A 148 12.84 -22.35 3.55
C LYS A 148 14.25 -21.74 3.57
N ALA A 149 14.53 -20.83 2.64
CA ALA A 149 15.78 -20.09 2.60
C ALA A 149 15.85 -19.15 3.80
N ARG A 150 16.96 -19.20 4.53
CA ARG A 150 17.18 -18.30 5.68
C ARG A 150 17.67 -16.91 5.25
N PHE A 151 18.36 -16.83 4.12
CA PHE A 151 19.07 -15.64 3.69
C PHE A 151 18.68 -15.26 2.26
N ASN A 152 18.47 -13.96 2.05
CA ASN A 152 18.30 -13.36 0.75
C ASN A 152 19.65 -12.82 0.27
N GLU A 153 20.30 -13.54 -0.67
CA GLU A 153 21.61 -13.15 -1.19
C GLU A 153 21.60 -11.81 -1.92
N VAL A 154 20.48 -11.43 -2.53
CA VAL A 154 20.33 -10.17 -3.26
C VAL A 154 20.24 -8.98 -2.30
N LYS A 155 19.49 -9.13 -1.21
CA LYS A 155 19.32 -8.07 -0.20
C LYS A 155 20.43 -8.07 0.85
N GLY A 156 21.20 -9.15 0.97
CA GLY A 156 22.21 -9.31 2.01
C GLY A 156 21.61 -9.43 3.42
N THR A 157 20.36 -9.89 3.54
CA THR A 157 19.62 -9.97 4.81
C THR A 157 18.87 -11.28 4.96
N GLU A 158 18.53 -11.66 6.19
CA GLU A 158 17.61 -12.77 6.44
C GLU A 158 16.18 -12.43 6.03
N TYR A 159 15.46 -13.42 5.49
CA TYR A 159 14.03 -13.25 5.18
C TYR A 159 13.22 -13.13 6.46
N LYS A 160 12.24 -12.23 6.46
CA LYS A 160 11.31 -12.07 7.59
C LYS A 160 10.03 -12.87 7.34
N GLY A 161 10.11 -14.19 7.55
CA GLY A 161 8.99 -15.12 7.48
C GLY A 161 8.69 -15.64 6.07
N SER A 162 8.50 -14.77 5.08
CA SER A 162 8.16 -15.15 3.70
C SER A 162 9.09 -14.51 2.67
N ILE A 163 8.91 -14.85 1.39
CA ILE A 163 9.63 -14.20 0.29
C ILE A 163 9.34 -12.68 0.19
N PHE A 164 8.23 -12.24 0.78
CA PHE A 164 7.82 -10.83 0.86
C PHE A 164 8.33 -10.11 2.12
N ASP A 165 9.03 -10.78 3.03
CA ASP A 165 9.39 -10.22 4.35
C ASP A 165 8.14 -9.75 5.14
N ALA A 166 7.08 -10.56 5.11
CA ALA A 166 5.75 -10.22 5.63
C ALA A 166 5.57 -10.37 7.16
N ALA A 167 6.48 -11.07 7.86
CA ALA A 167 6.34 -11.30 9.31
C ALA A 167 6.13 -10.00 10.13
N PRO A 168 6.86 -8.89 9.86
CA PRO A 168 6.63 -7.62 10.56
C PRO A 168 5.23 -7.06 10.37
N THR A 169 4.61 -7.31 9.21
CA THR A 169 3.21 -6.91 8.98
C THR A 169 2.31 -7.66 9.96
N PHE A 170 2.36 -8.99 9.99
CA PHE A 170 1.62 -9.80 10.97
C PHE A 170 1.84 -9.35 12.42
N GLU A 171 3.10 -9.13 12.81
CA GLU A 171 3.47 -8.67 14.15
C GLU A 171 2.90 -7.29 14.48
N SER A 172 2.85 -6.37 13.50
CA SER A 172 2.26 -5.03 13.68
C SER A 172 0.74 -5.07 13.96
N TYR A 173 0.08 -6.16 13.56
CA TYR A 173 -1.33 -6.45 13.86
C TYR A 173 -1.50 -7.36 15.09
N GLY A 174 -0.42 -7.69 15.80
CA GLY A 174 -0.46 -8.48 17.03
C GLY A 174 -0.67 -9.99 16.81
N VAL A 175 -0.43 -10.49 15.61
CA VAL A 175 -0.61 -11.91 15.26
C VAL A 175 0.71 -12.54 14.79
N PRO A 176 0.94 -13.85 15.00
CA PRO A 176 2.11 -14.53 14.46
C PRO A 176 2.12 -14.57 12.93
N HIS A 177 3.30 -14.61 12.32
CA HIS A 177 3.47 -14.78 10.87
C HIS A 177 2.70 -15.99 10.32
N GLY A 178 1.90 -15.75 9.27
CA GLY A 178 1.09 -16.78 8.61
C GLY A 178 -0.14 -17.22 9.42
N SER A 179 -0.58 -16.44 10.40
CA SER A 179 -1.80 -16.72 11.16
C SER A 179 -3.06 -16.35 10.36
N ALA A 180 -4.02 -17.29 10.27
CA ALA A 180 -5.36 -17.00 9.76
C ALA A 180 -6.12 -15.99 10.65
N GLY A 181 -5.69 -15.78 11.89
CA GLY A 181 -6.25 -14.74 12.76
C GLY A 181 -6.12 -13.33 12.18
N MET A 182 -5.20 -13.12 11.23
CA MET A 182 -5.13 -11.89 10.44
C MET A 182 -6.37 -11.71 9.54
N THR A 183 -6.87 -12.77 8.90
CA THR A 183 -8.00 -12.69 7.97
C THR A 183 -9.36 -12.72 8.68
N LEU A 184 -9.42 -13.32 9.88
CA LEU A 184 -10.64 -13.54 10.66
C LEU A 184 -11.03 -12.36 11.56
N GLY A 185 -10.35 -11.22 11.44
CA GLY A 185 -10.68 -9.99 12.14
C GLY A 185 -10.03 -9.89 13.53
N CYS A 186 -9.33 -8.78 13.76
CA CYS A 186 -9.06 -8.31 15.11
C CYS A 186 -10.40 -7.96 15.80
N PRO A 187 -10.62 -8.26 17.09
CA PRO A 187 -11.91 -8.07 17.77
C PRO A 187 -12.45 -6.63 17.80
N ASP A 188 -11.64 -5.63 17.45
CA ASP A 188 -11.91 -4.21 17.74
C ASP A 188 -12.49 -3.40 16.56
N GLY A 189 -12.92 -4.02 15.46
CA GLY A 189 -13.64 -3.33 14.37
C GLY A 189 -12.78 -2.53 13.38
N ASP A 190 -11.50 -2.29 13.67
CA ASP A 190 -10.55 -1.58 12.79
C ASP A 190 -10.25 -2.30 11.46
N TRP A 191 -10.46 -3.62 11.40
CA TRP A 191 -10.09 -4.46 10.24
C TRP A 191 -10.87 -4.15 8.96
N GLU A 192 -12.11 -3.67 9.09
CA GLU A 192 -12.95 -3.34 7.94
C GLU A 192 -12.38 -2.14 7.19
N CYS A 193 -11.82 -1.16 7.91
CA CYS A 193 -11.17 0.01 7.34
C CYS A 193 -9.89 -0.34 6.57
N ASP A 194 -9.10 -1.29 7.07
CA ASP A 194 -7.88 -1.74 6.40
C ASP A 194 -8.20 -2.55 5.14
N CYS A 195 -9.16 -3.47 5.22
CA CYS A 195 -9.67 -4.16 4.03
C CYS A 195 -10.24 -3.19 3.00
N GLU A 196 -10.96 -2.15 3.44
CA GLU A 196 -11.49 -1.12 2.54
C GLU A 196 -10.38 -0.27 1.93
N PHE A 197 -9.36 0.10 2.70
CA PHE A 197 -8.16 0.79 2.20
C PHE A 197 -7.48 -0.04 1.12
N GLN A 198 -7.27 -1.34 1.35
CA GLN A 198 -6.67 -2.25 0.37
C GLN A 198 -7.53 -2.34 -0.90
N ARG A 199 -8.85 -2.45 -0.78
CA ARG A 199 -9.76 -2.45 -1.94
C ARG A 199 -9.71 -1.15 -2.74
N ARG A 200 -9.70 -0.01 -2.06
CA ARG A 200 -9.60 1.31 -2.70
C ARG A 200 -8.26 1.45 -3.43
N SER A 201 -7.17 1.08 -2.78
CA SER A 201 -5.83 1.15 -3.38
C SER A 201 -5.69 0.27 -4.63
N ILE A 202 -6.28 -0.92 -4.65
CA ILE A 202 -6.33 -1.77 -5.85
C ILE A 202 -7.21 -1.17 -6.94
N SER A 203 -8.30 -0.49 -6.58
CA SER A 203 -9.24 0.09 -7.55
C SER A 203 -8.70 1.34 -8.24
N ASP A 204 -7.83 2.08 -7.56
CA ASP A 204 -7.20 3.31 -8.05
C ASP A 204 -5.93 3.06 -8.89
N ALA A 205 -5.45 1.81 -8.95
CA ALA A 205 -4.27 1.37 -9.70
C ALA A 205 -4.62 0.89 -11.13
#